data_AF-A0A1C4WDI2-F1
#
_entry.id   AF-A0A1C4WDI2-F1
#
_cell.length_a   1.000
_cell.length_b   1.000
_cell.length_c   1.000
_cell.angle_alpha   90.00
_cell.angle_beta   90.00
_cell.angle_gamma   90.00
#
_symmetry.space_group_name_H-M   'P 1'
#
loop_
_entity.id
_entity.type
_entity.pdbx_description
1 polymer ?
#
loop_
_entity_poly.entity_id
_entity_poly.type
_entity_poly.pdbx_seq_one_letter_code
_entity_poly.pdbx_strand_id
1 'polypeptide(L)'
;MTTLLEPLRRIAAYAVCADSVGRVLLVRASERSGTPGVWSLPGGAVDHGEDPNHTVVRETAAETGLSVAVAGLADVLADMRALPERRITIHTDRLIYQVAVRGGTLTDRVDRSTDLARWHTLDEARELPLRAFTARALGLPTSSADVVPDEAPEFPSFYAVPGPDGLHRAQRFAAYAVATDPAGRVLLTRVSDGYPGAGCWHLPGGGTDYGEQPGAALIRELVEETGQTGRLVELLGWPVTGTPPHSAPRVTRSTGTVSGPSTG
;
A
#
# COMPACT_ATOMS: atom_id res chain seq x y z
N MET A 1 5.24 32.61 8.78
CA MET A 1 4.22 32.24 7.78
C MET A 1 4.47 30.78 7.44
N THR A 2 3.63 29.87 7.95
CA THR A 2 3.72 28.44 7.61
C THR A 2 3.42 28.29 6.13
N THR A 3 4.37 27.80 5.34
CA THR A 3 4.16 27.57 3.91
C THR A 3 3.12 26.45 3.78
N LEU A 4 1.96 26.77 3.21
CA LEU A 4 0.93 25.76 2.92
C LEU A 4 1.48 24.78 1.88
N LEU A 5 1.46 23.49 2.21
CA LEU A 5 1.86 22.42 1.32
C LEU A 5 0.63 21.89 0.59
N GLU A 6 0.72 21.71 -0.73
CA GLU A 6 -0.36 21.16 -1.55
C GLU A 6 -0.47 19.64 -1.33
N PRO A 7 -1.65 19.12 -0.99
CA PRO A 7 -1.82 17.69 -0.81
C PRO A 7 -1.83 16.95 -2.15
N LEU A 8 -1.10 15.85 -2.21
CA LEU A 8 -1.04 14.93 -3.34
C LEU A 8 -1.26 13.52 -2.83
N ARG A 9 -2.08 12.75 -3.52
CA ARG A 9 -2.20 11.31 -3.28
C ARG A 9 -1.65 10.55 -4.47
N ARG A 10 -1.09 9.36 -4.23
CA ARG A 10 -0.70 8.42 -5.28
C ARG A 10 -0.79 6.98 -4.80
N ILE A 11 -0.85 6.07 -5.75
CA ILE A 11 -0.68 4.63 -5.53
C ILE A 11 0.72 4.25 -6.00
N ALA A 12 1.40 3.37 -5.28
CA ALA A 12 2.74 2.89 -5.61
C ALA A 12 2.88 1.38 -5.34
N ALA A 13 3.72 0.72 -6.11
CA ALA A 13 3.99 -0.71 -5.99
C ALA A 13 5.48 -0.96 -5.74
N TYR A 14 5.81 -1.78 -4.74
CA TYR A 14 7.17 -2.07 -4.31
C TYR A 14 7.44 -3.56 -4.19
N ALA A 15 8.66 -3.97 -4.47
CA ALA A 15 9.08 -5.37 -4.44
C ALA A 15 9.88 -5.69 -3.17
N VAL A 16 9.41 -6.67 -2.40
CA VAL A 16 10.25 -7.46 -1.49
C VAL A 16 10.79 -8.63 -2.30
N CYS A 17 12.09 -8.59 -2.56
CA CYS A 17 12.80 -9.65 -3.26
C CYS A 17 13.88 -10.20 -2.34
N ALA A 18 13.85 -11.52 -2.12
CA ALA A 18 14.88 -12.23 -1.39
C ALA A 18 15.62 -13.20 -2.34
N ASP A 19 16.93 -13.31 -2.19
CA ASP A 19 17.71 -14.32 -2.89
C ASP A 19 17.69 -15.68 -2.17
N SER A 20 18.35 -16.69 -2.74
CA SER A 20 18.36 -18.05 -2.20
C SER A 20 19.02 -18.19 -0.82
N VAL A 21 19.76 -17.18 -0.37
CA VAL A 21 20.42 -17.15 0.94
C VAL A 21 19.75 -16.15 1.90
N GLY A 22 18.57 -15.61 1.53
CA GLY A 22 17.76 -14.75 2.39
C GLY A 22 18.19 -13.29 2.44
N ARG A 23 19.08 -12.84 1.55
CA ARG A 23 19.38 -11.39 1.42
C ARG A 23 18.26 -10.69 0.69
N VAL A 24 17.96 -9.46 1.07
CA VAL A 24 16.93 -8.61 0.47
C VAL A 24 17.54 -7.60 -0.49
N LEU A 25 16.84 -7.35 -1.60
CA LEU A 25 17.23 -6.35 -2.58
C LEU A 25 16.74 -4.96 -2.17
N LEU A 26 17.66 -4.01 -2.08
CA LEU A 26 17.36 -2.61 -1.76
C LEU A 26 17.96 -1.68 -2.82
N VAL A 27 17.33 -0.52 -2.98
CA VAL A 27 17.81 0.58 -3.83
C VAL A 27 18.07 1.82 -2.98
N ARG A 28 19.11 2.58 -3.34
CA ARG A 28 19.49 3.80 -2.63
C ARG A 28 19.04 5.02 -3.41
N ALA A 29 18.42 5.96 -2.71
CA ALA A 29 18.08 7.26 -3.28
C ALA A 29 19.34 8.09 -3.52
N SER A 30 19.47 8.67 -4.71
CA SER A 30 20.65 9.43 -5.13
C SER A 30 20.66 10.86 -4.58
N GLU A 31 21.78 11.58 -4.78
CA GLU A 31 21.90 13.02 -4.51
C GLU A 31 20.87 13.89 -5.24
N ARG A 32 20.23 13.36 -6.29
CA ARG A 32 19.18 14.04 -7.05
C ARG A 32 17.79 13.86 -6.42
N SER A 33 17.70 13.05 -5.36
CA SER A 33 16.45 12.78 -4.65
C SER A 33 16.26 13.75 -3.48
N GLY A 34 15.03 13.85 -2.96
CA GLY A 34 14.75 14.63 -1.75
C GLY A 34 15.26 14.00 -0.45
N THR A 35 15.83 12.79 -0.50
CA THR A 35 16.39 12.08 0.66
C THR A 35 17.63 11.26 0.26
N PRO A 36 18.75 11.91 -0.11
CA PRO A 36 19.96 11.21 -0.55
C PRO A 36 20.46 10.19 0.48
N GLY A 37 20.98 9.07 0.00
CA GLY A 37 21.56 8.01 0.83
C GLY A 37 20.56 7.08 1.52
N VAL A 38 19.26 7.44 1.53
CA VAL A 38 18.20 6.63 2.13
C VAL A 38 17.88 5.42 1.23
N TRP A 39 17.76 4.24 1.84
CA TRP A 39 17.48 2.98 1.15
C TRP A 39 16.00 2.62 1.21
N SER A 40 15.48 2.00 0.16
CA SER A 40 14.11 1.48 0.11
C SER A 40 14.01 0.19 -0.69
N LEU A 41 12.85 -0.47 -0.57
CA LEU A 41 12.45 -1.47 -1.56
C LEU A 41 12.43 -0.85 -2.97
N PRO A 42 12.85 -1.59 -4.01
CA PRO A 42 12.68 -1.15 -5.40
C PRO A 42 11.21 -1.05 -5.77
N GLY A 43 10.85 -0.04 -6.56
CA GLY A 43 9.46 0.23 -6.91
C GLY A 43 9.16 1.70 -7.18
N GLY A 44 7.90 1.99 -7.49
CA GLY A 44 7.53 3.32 -7.96
C GLY A 44 6.03 3.56 -8.02
N ALA A 45 5.66 4.70 -8.58
CA ALA A 45 4.27 5.10 -8.73
C ALA A 45 3.56 4.23 -9.79
N VAL A 46 2.29 3.91 -9.53
CA VAL A 46 1.42 3.26 -10.50
C VAL A 46 0.88 4.32 -11.45
N ASP A 47 1.13 4.16 -12.74
CA ASP A 47 0.59 5.07 -13.75
C ASP A 47 -0.92 4.91 -13.89
N HIS A 48 -1.60 5.96 -14.38
CA HIS A 48 -3.05 5.90 -14.57
C HIS A 48 -3.45 4.79 -15.56
N GLY A 49 -4.25 3.84 -15.08
CA GLY A 49 -4.70 2.68 -15.84
C GLY A 49 -3.69 1.52 -15.90
N GLU A 50 -2.51 1.66 -15.28
CA GLU A 50 -1.53 0.57 -15.19
C GLU A 50 -1.94 -0.44 -14.11
N ASP A 51 -1.78 -1.73 -14.40
CA ASP A 51 -1.91 -2.79 -13.40
C ASP A 51 -0.73 -2.72 -12.41
N PRO A 52 -0.96 -2.64 -11.08
CA PRO A 52 0.12 -2.57 -10.10
C PRO A 52 1.13 -3.73 -10.14
N ASN A 53 0.73 -4.93 -10.60
CA ASN A 53 1.65 -6.05 -10.84
C ASN A 53 2.63 -5.73 -11.98
N HIS A 54 2.19 -5.05 -13.02
CA HIS A 54 3.07 -4.57 -14.08
C HIS A 54 3.97 -3.44 -13.59
N THR A 55 3.43 -2.51 -12.78
CA THR A 55 4.21 -1.44 -12.17
C THR A 55 5.41 -1.99 -11.39
N VAL A 56 5.21 -2.93 -10.47
CA VAL A 56 6.31 -3.45 -9.65
C VAL A 56 7.38 -4.15 -10.49
N VAL A 57 6.99 -4.86 -11.55
CA VAL A 57 7.93 -5.51 -12.49
C VAL A 57 8.72 -4.45 -13.27
N ARG A 58 8.04 -3.46 -13.84
CA ARG A 58 8.64 -2.37 -14.64
C ARG A 58 9.62 -1.56 -13.80
N GLU A 59 9.20 -1.12 -12.62
CA GLU A 59 10.00 -0.29 -11.73
C GLU A 59 11.22 -1.06 -11.19
N THR A 60 11.02 -2.29 -10.72
CA THR A 60 12.15 -3.11 -10.24
C THR A 60 13.19 -3.32 -11.34
N ALA A 61 12.77 -3.60 -12.58
CA ALA A 61 13.69 -3.75 -13.70
C ALA A 61 14.42 -2.44 -14.04
N ALA A 62 13.72 -1.31 -14.03
CA ALA A 62 14.30 0.00 -14.30
C ALA A 62 15.39 0.36 -13.29
N GLU A 63 15.10 0.19 -12.00
CA GLU A 63 15.99 0.59 -10.90
C GLU A 63 17.17 -0.38 -10.68
N THR A 64 16.98 -1.68 -10.95
CA THR A 64 17.95 -2.70 -10.54
C THR A 64 18.59 -3.46 -11.70
N GLY A 65 17.98 -3.43 -12.89
CA GLY A 65 18.38 -4.27 -14.02
C GLY A 65 17.97 -5.74 -13.92
N LEU A 66 17.23 -6.12 -12.88
CA LEU A 66 16.71 -7.47 -12.69
C LEU A 66 15.30 -7.62 -13.27
N SER A 67 15.07 -8.71 -14.01
CA SER A 67 13.73 -9.15 -14.36
C SER A 67 13.15 -9.96 -13.22
N VAL A 68 11.93 -9.64 -12.80
CA VAL A 68 11.24 -10.27 -11.68
C VAL A 68 9.85 -10.76 -12.07
N ALA A 69 9.34 -11.74 -11.36
CA ALA A 69 7.94 -12.17 -11.43
C ALA A 69 7.27 -12.00 -10.07
N VAL A 70 6.03 -11.52 -10.08
CA VAL A 70 5.21 -11.38 -8.87
C VAL A 70 4.83 -12.78 -8.36
N ALA A 71 5.06 -13.02 -7.08
CA ALA A 71 4.64 -14.24 -6.37
C ALA A 71 3.32 -14.01 -5.63
N GLY A 72 3.11 -12.81 -5.08
CA GLY A 72 1.88 -12.46 -4.38
C GLY A 72 1.96 -11.07 -3.75
N LEU A 73 0.83 -10.60 -3.23
CA LEU A 73 0.74 -9.36 -2.45
C LEU A 73 1.06 -9.67 -0.98
N ALA A 74 2.10 -9.04 -0.45
CA ALA A 74 2.60 -9.27 0.90
C ALA A 74 1.90 -8.37 1.93
N ASP A 75 1.70 -7.09 1.57
CA ASP A 75 1.14 -6.09 2.48
C ASP A 75 0.55 -4.90 1.69
N VAL A 76 -0.31 -4.13 2.34
CA VAL A 76 -0.79 -2.84 1.85
C VAL A 76 -0.67 -1.81 2.96
N LEU A 77 0.10 -0.75 2.70
CA LEU A 77 0.45 0.26 3.69
C LEU A 77 0.11 1.65 3.16
N ALA A 78 -0.19 2.59 4.04
CA ALA A 78 -0.19 4.01 3.70
C ALA A 78 0.86 4.76 4.51
N ASP A 79 1.41 5.83 3.95
CA ASP A 79 2.21 6.80 4.70
C ASP A 79 2.04 8.21 4.13
N MET A 80 2.30 9.20 4.97
CA MET A 80 2.34 10.61 4.58
C MET A 80 3.75 11.16 4.72
N ARG A 81 4.13 12.02 3.78
CA ARG A 81 5.42 12.71 3.80
C ARG A 81 5.26 14.15 3.36
N ALA A 82 5.95 15.07 4.01
CA ALA A 82 6.14 16.42 3.51
C ALA A 82 7.36 16.46 2.59
N LEU A 83 7.21 17.12 1.45
CA LEU A 83 8.30 17.43 0.51
C LEU A 83 8.36 18.96 0.35
N PRO A 84 8.96 19.70 1.32
CA PRO A 84 8.94 21.16 1.34
C PRO A 84 9.51 21.79 0.07
N GLU A 85 10.58 21.20 -0.48
CA GLU A 85 11.22 21.65 -1.72
C GLU A 85 10.28 21.59 -2.94
N ARG A 86 9.27 20.73 -2.88
CA ARG A 86 8.23 20.59 -3.91
C ARG A 86 6.93 21.28 -3.51
N ARG A 87 6.86 21.86 -2.31
CA ARG A 87 5.65 22.44 -1.71
C ARG A 87 4.47 21.48 -1.67
N ILE A 88 4.73 20.18 -1.52
CA ILE A 88 3.67 19.17 -1.44
C ILE A 88 3.73 18.37 -0.15
N THR A 89 2.56 17.96 0.33
CA THR A 89 2.41 16.83 1.24
C THR A 89 1.92 15.67 0.39
N ILE A 90 2.54 14.49 0.51
CA ILE A 90 2.19 13.32 -0.29
C ILE A 90 1.70 12.17 0.60
N HIS A 91 0.50 11.65 0.30
CA HIS A 91 0.00 10.37 0.77
C HIS A 91 0.32 9.32 -0.29
N THR A 92 0.98 8.22 0.11
CA THR A 92 1.20 7.08 -0.78
C THR A 92 0.49 5.85 -0.25
N ASP A 93 -0.47 5.34 -1.02
CA ASP A 93 -0.99 3.98 -0.85
C ASP A 93 -0.02 3.00 -1.51
N ARG A 94 0.54 2.07 -0.73
CA ARG A 94 1.63 1.19 -1.13
C ARG A 94 1.16 -0.24 -1.20
N LEU A 95 1.31 -0.86 -2.36
CA LEU A 95 1.18 -2.28 -2.56
C LEU A 95 2.57 -2.91 -2.46
N ILE A 96 2.77 -3.79 -1.49
CA ILE A 96 4.05 -4.47 -1.28
C ILE A 96 3.94 -5.89 -1.83
N TYR A 97 4.70 -6.20 -2.87
CA TYR A 97 4.68 -7.50 -3.53
C TYR A 97 5.88 -8.35 -3.13
N GLN A 98 5.65 -9.63 -2.89
CA GLN A 98 6.72 -10.63 -2.97
C GLN A 98 7.04 -10.89 -4.43
N VAL A 99 8.32 -10.82 -4.80
CA VAL A 99 8.78 -11.08 -6.17
C VAL A 99 9.98 -12.01 -6.20
N ALA A 100 10.09 -12.78 -7.29
CA ALA A 100 11.21 -13.68 -7.54
C ALA A 100 12.00 -13.22 -8.77
N VAL A 101 13.33 -13.18 -8.66
CA VAL A 101 14.21 -12.90 -9.81
C VAL A 101 14.08 -14.00 -10.85
N ARG A 102 13.92 -13.60 -12.11
CA ARG A 102 13.89 -14.49 -13.29
C ARG A 102 15.12 -14.37 -14.16
N GLY A 103 15.84 -13.27 -14.07
CA GLY A 103 17.09 -13.04 -14.79
C GLY A 103 17.53 -11.59 -14.73
N GLY A 104 18.44 -11.22 -15.62
CA GLY A 104 19.05 -9.90 -15.67
C GLY A 104 20.33 -9.81 -14.86
N THR A 105 20.88 -8.60 -14.77
CA THR A 105 22.12 -8.32 -14.06
C THR A 105 21.91 -7.12 -13.17
N LEU A 106 22.25 -7.28 -11.88
CA LEU A 106 22.16 -6.20 -10.92
C LEU A 106 23.07 -5.05 -11.37
N THR A 107 22.49 -3.89 -11.60
CA THR A 107 23.19 -2.75 -12.20
C THR A 107 22.87 -1.47 -11.46
N ASP A 108 23.90 -0.66 -11.22
CA ASP A 108 23.77 0.69 -10.69
C ASP A 108 23.23 1.66 -11.73
N ARG A 109 22.46 2.67 -11.28
CA ARG A 109 21.77 3.65 -12.12
C ARG A 109 22.16 5.07 -11.72
N VAL A 110 23.46 5.35 -11.79
CA VAL A 110 24.08 6.59 -11.27
C VAL A 110 23.51 7.91 -11.83
N ASP A 111 22.73 7.88 -12.91
CA ASP A 111 22.07 9.03 -13.55
C ASP A 111 20.54 9.08 -13.30
N ARG A 112 20.03 8.38 -12.29
CA ARG A 112 18.61 8.32 -11.92
C ARG A 112 18.36 8.78 -10.48
N SER A 113 17.08 8.79 -10.08
CA SER A 113 16.65 9.11 -8.71
C SER A 113 17.10 8.08 -7.67
N THR A 114 17.37 6.86 -8.12
CA THR A 114 18.01 5.79 -7.38
C THR A 114 19.33 5.45 -8.07
N ASP A 115 20.44 5.39 -7.32
CA ASP A 115 21.79 5.25 -7.90
C ASP A 115 22.42 3.88 -7.68
N LEU A 116 22.19 3.25 -6.53
CA LEU A 116 22.71 1.92 -6.19
C LEU A 116 21.59 0.89 -6.01
N ALA A 117 21.86 -0.34 -6.44
CA ALA A 117 21.03 -1.50 -6.11
C ALA A 117 21.91 -2.60 -5.47
N ARG A 118 21.56 -3.09 -4.28
CA ARG A 118 22.40 -4.02 -3.51
C ARG A 118 21.58 -5.08 -2.80
N TRP A 119 22.18 -6.26 -2.65
CA TRP A 119 21.68 -7.31 -1.76
C TRP A 119 22.24 -7.10 -0.36
N HIS A 120 21.37 -7.13 0.63
CA HIS A 120 21.72 -6.99 2.05
C HIS A 120 21.12 -8.14 2.86
N THR A 121 21.86 -8.66 3.82
CA THR A 121 21.25 -9.44 4.90
C THR A 121 20.29 -8.55 5.70
N LEU A 122 19.36 -9.14 6.46
CA LEU A 122 18.47 -8.37 7.34
C LEU A 122 19.24 -7.63 8.45
N ASP A 123 20.36 -8.19 8.90
CA ASP A 123 21.22 -7.54 9.90
C ASP A 123 21.96 -6.33 9.31
N GLU A 124 22.51 -6.44 8.10
CA GLU A 124 23.08 -5.29 7.40
C GLU A 124 22.00 -4.22 7.12
N ALA A 125 20.82 -4.65 6.67
CA ALA A 125 19.72 -3.73 6.37
C ALA A 125 19.24 -2.96 7.61
N ARG A 126 19.30 -3.55 8.81
CA ARG A 126 18.97 -2.89 10.07
C ARG A 126 19.84 -1.66 10.36
N GLU A 127 21.09 -1.67 9.90
CA GLU A 127 22.05 -0.59 10.10
C GLU A 127 22.00 0.48 8.99
N LEU A 128 21.19 0.28 7.95
CA LEU A 128 21.01 1.25 6.88
C LEU A 128 19.99 2.33 7.25
N PRO A 129 20.10 3.55 6.71
CA PRO A 129 19.04 4.54 6.78
C PRO A 129 17.88 4.12 5.85
N LEU A 130 17.01 3.25 6.35
CA LEU A 130 15.85 2.76 5.61
C LEU A 130 14.70 3.78 5.60
N ARG A 131 13.91 3.80 4.53
CA ARG A 131 12.56 4.38 4.60
C ARG A 131 11.71 3.60 5.59
N ALA A 132 10.87 4.30 6.35
CA ALA A 132 10.03 3.68 7.39
C ALA A 132 9.15 2.54 6.85
N PHE A 133 8.50 2.72 5.69
CA PHE A 133 7.69 1.66 5.08
C PHE A 133 8.53 0.44 4.67
N THR A 134 9.79 0.64 4.27
CA THR A 134 10.72 -0.45 3.91
C THR A 134 11.12 -1.22 5.16
N ALA A 135 11.51 -0.52 6.24
CA ALA A 135 11.80 -1.17 7.52
C ALA A 135 10.59 -1.99 8.01
N ARG A 136 9.38 -1.41 7.95
CA ARG A 136 8.14 -2.10 8.29
C ARG A 136 7.89 -3.34 7.44
N ALA A 137 8.01 -3.24 6.12
CA ALA A 137 7.81 -4.37 5.21
C ALA A 137 8.82 -5.51 5.44
N LEU A 138 10.01 -5.19 5.96
CA LEU A 138 11.06 -6.16 6.31
C LEU A 138 10.99 -6.64 7.77
N GLY A 139 10.03 -6.16 8.57
CA GLY A 139 9.94 -6.49 10.00
C GLY A 139 11.09 -5.93 10.85
N LEU A 140 11.72 -4.85 10.39
CA LEU A 140 12.83 -4.17 11.05
C LEU A 140 12.35 -2.96 11.88
N PRO A 141 13.13 -2.53 12.90
CA PRO A 141 12.83 -1.31 13.64
C PRO A 141 12.70 -0.10 12.68
N THR A 142 11.64 0.66 12.85
CA THR A 142 11.37 1.82 12.00
C THR A 142 12.06 3.07 12.54
N SER A 143 12.89 3.70 11.72
CA SER A 143 13.29 5.10 11.86
C SER A 143 12.81 5.87 10.62
N SER A 144 12.37 7.12 10.79
CA SER A 144 11.95 7.95 9.66
C SER A 144 13.05 8.93 9.31
N ALA A 145 13.63 8.77 8.11
CA ALA A 145 14.38 9.84 7.45
C ALA A 145 13.46 10.86 6.76
N ASP A 146 12.16 10.55 6.66
CA ASP A 146 11.17 11.40 6.01
C ASP A 146 10.52 12.37 7.01
N VAL A 147 10.29 13.60 6.57
CA VAL A 147 9.46 14.57 7.31
C VAL A 147 8.01 14.12 7.20
N VAL A 148 7.38 13.84 8.33
CA VAL A 148 5.96 13.47 8.40
C VAL A 148 5.17 14.74 8.78
N PRO A 149 4.09 15.09 8.05
CA PRO A 149 3.24 16.22 8.45
C PRO A 149 2.56 15.94 9.80
N ASP A 150 2.44 16.98 10.63
CA ASP A 150 1.80 16.86 11.97
C ASP A 150 0.30 16.53 11.87
N GLU A 151 -0.37 17.08 10.86
CA GLU A 151 -1.80 16.88 10.61
C GLU A 151 -2.05 16.44 9.15
N ALA A 152 -3.01 15.53 8.97
CA ALA A 152 -3.49 15.18 7.64
C ALA A 152 -4.34 16.34 7.10
N PRO A 153 -4.06 16.84 5.88
CA PRO A 153 -4.91 17.84 5.26
C PRO A 153 -6.27 17.24 4.90
N GLU A 154 -7.31 18.08 4.90
CA GLU A 154 -8.59 17.71 4.33
C GLU A 154 -8.42 17.51 2.82
N PHE A 155 -8.65 16.28 2.35
CA PHE A 155 -8.44 15.89 0.96
C PHE A 155 -9.56 14.93 0.53
N PRO A 156 -10.14 15.11 -0.67
CA PRO A 156 -11.27 14.29 -1.09
C PRO A 156 -10.87 12.81 -1.28
N SER A 157 -11.78 11.89 -0.98
CA SER A 157 -11.56 10.44 -1.07
C SER A 157 -11.24 9.94 -2.50
N PHE A 158 -11.52 10.75 -3.51
CA PHE A 158 -10.98 10.64 -4.85
C PHE A 158 -10.59 12.03 -5.36
N TYR A 159 -9.52 12.12 -6.14
CA TYR A 159 -9.11 13.35 -6.79
C TYR A 159 -9.06 13.12 -8.30
N ALA A 160 -9.31 14.18 -9.05
CA ALA A 160 -9.37 14.14 -10.50
C ALA A 160 -8.42 15.18 -11.08
N VAL A 161 -7.54 14.78 -11.99
CA VAL A 161 -6.58 15.66 -12.68
C VAL A 161 -6.88 15.71 -14.17
N PRO A 162 -6.67 16.84 -14.86
CA PRO A 162 -6.84 16.90 -16.31
C PRO A 162 -5.95 15.89 -17.03
N GLY A 163 -6.54 15.10 -17.91
CA GLY A 163 -5.88 14.19 -18.82
C GLY A 163 -5.47 14.88 -20.12
N PRO A 164 -4.53 14.27 -20.88
CA PRO A 164 -4.06 14.80 -22.16
C PRO A 164 -5.14 14.79 -23.25
N ASP A 165 -6.20 14.03 -23.06
CA ASP A 165 -7.41 13.96 -23.89
C ASP A 165 -8.47 15.01 -23.52
N GLY A 166 -8.19 15.88 -22.54
CA GLY A 166 -9.14 16.86 -22.02
C GLY A 166 -10.18 16.27 -21.05
N LEU A 167 -10.13 14.97 -20.77
CA LEU A 167 -10.98 14.32 -19.76
C LEU A 167 -10.27 14.30 -18.42
N HIS A 168 -11.02 14.34 -17.32
CA HIS A 168 -10.42 14.21 -15.99
C HIS A 168 -10.08 12.74 -15.70
N ARG A 169 -8.85 12.49 -15.27
CA ARG A 169 -8.38 11.21 -14.75
C ARG A 169 -8.56 11.19 -13.25
N ALA A 170 -9.33 10.25 -12.75
CA ALA A 170 -9.46 10.01 -11.32
C ALA A 170 -8.76 8.73 -10.90
N GLN A 171 -8.14 8.74 -9.72
CA GLN A 171 -7.68 7.54 -9.03
C GLN A 171 -8.28 7.52 -7.62
N ARG A 172 -8.75 6.34 -7.23
CA ARG A 172 -9.26 6.06 -5.89
C ARG A 172 -8.60 4.79 -5.39
N PHE A 173 -8.22 4.78 -4.12
CA PHE A 173 -7.81 3.56 -3.42
C PHE A 173 -8.92 3.17 -2.46
N ALA A 174 -9.28 1.89 -2.46
CA ALA A 174 -10.39 1.37 -1.68
C ALA A 174 -10.05 -0.02 -1.15
N ALA A 175 -10.63 -0.37 0.00
CA ALA A 175 -10.47 -1.67 0.62
C ALA A 175 -11.86 -2.31 0.80
N TYR A 176 -11.94 -3.61 0.51
CA TYR A 176 -13.18 -4.38 0.59
C TYR A 176 -12.97 -5.67 1.37
N ALA A 177 -13.97 -6.04 2.18
CA ALA A 177 -13.90 -7.19 3.07
C ALA A 177 -14.60 -8.39 2.46
N VAL A 178 -13.91 -9.52 2.41
CA VAL A 178 -14.56 -10.83 2.34
C VAL A 178 -14.81 -11.27 3.79
N ALA A 179 -15.98 -10.92 4.32
CA ALA A 179 -16.39 -11.29 5.66
C ALA A 179 -17.27 -12.55 5.63
N THR A 180 -16.93 -13.55 6.45
CA THR A 180 -17.71 -14.79 6.57
C THR A 180 -18.26 -14.98 7.97
N ASP A 181 -19.45 -15.55 8.08
CA ASP A 181 -19.98 -16.02 9.37
C ASP A 181 -19.42 -17.42 9.75
N PRO A 182 -19.71 -17.95 10.96
CA PRO A 182 -19.22 -19.27 11.37
C PRO A 182 -19.67 -20.45 10.49
N ALA A 183 -20.74 -20.26 9.71
CA ALA A 183 -21.26 -21.23 8.75
C ALA A 183 -20.64 -21.08 7.35
N GLY A 184 -19.71 -20.12 7.16
CA GLY A 184 -19.01 -19.89 5.90
C GLY A 184 -19.79 -19.08 4.87
N ARG A 185 -20.90 -18.43 5.26
CA ARG A 185 -21.65 -17.55 4.36
C ARG A 185 -20.94 -16.20 4.22
N VAL A 186 -20.90 -15.66 3.01
CA VAL A 186 -20.26 -14.36 2.73
C VAL A 186 -21.26 -13.22 2.96
N LEU A 187 -20.81 -12.17 3.63
CA LEU A 187 -21.55 -10.92 3.79
C LEU A 187 -21.39 -10.07 2.53
N LEU A 188 -22.52 -9.61 1.97
CA LEU A 188 -22.58 -8.67 0.86
C LEU A 188 -23.45 -7.47 1.26
N THR A 189 -23.12 -6.31 0.73
CA THR A 189 -23.92 -5.08 0.82
C THR A 189 -24.57 -4.81 -0.53
N ARG A 190 -25.78 -4.24 -0.51
CA ARG A 190 -26.51 -3.87 -1.73
C ARG A 190 -26.43 -2.36 -1.90
N VAL A 191 -26.02 -1.90 -3.08
CA VAL A 191 -25.97 -0.47 -3.40
C VAL A 191 -27.37 0.12 -3.35
N SER A 192 -27.52 1.18 -2.55
CA SER A 192 -28.78 1.93 -2.39
C SER A 192 -29.23 2.60 -3.68
N ASP A 193 -30.53 2.86 -3.79
CA ASP A 193 -31.10 3.61 -4.90
C ASP A 193 -30.49 5.02 -5.00
N GLY A 194 -30.30 5.52 -6.22
CA GLY A 194 -29.71 6.83 -6.49
C GLY A 194 -28.18 6.86 -6.62
N TYR A 195 -27.50 5.72 -6.40
CA TYR A 195 -26.05 5.59 -6.61
C TYR A 195 -25.71 4.78 -7.88
N PRO A 196 -24.54 5.01 -8.50
CA PRO A 196 -24.05 4.17 -9.60
C PRO A 196 -23.99 2.70 -9.17
N GLY A 197 -24.69 1.82 -9.90
CA GLY A 197 -24.78 0.40 -9.56
C GLY A 197 -25.90 0.04 -8.57
N ALA A 198 -26.87 0.93 -8.34
CA ALA A 198 -28.05 0.66 -7.51
C ALA A 198 -28.67 -0.74 -7.76
N GLY A 199 -28.97 -1.45 -6.67
CA GLY A 199 -29.51 -2.81 -6.71
C GLY A 199 -28.47 -3.92 -6.86
N CYS A 200 -27.22 -3.62 -7.25
CA CYS A 200 -26.14 -4.59 -7.29
C CYS A 200 -25.65 -4.94 -5.87
N TRP A 201 -25.22 -6.19 -5.71
CA TRP A 201 -24.58 -6.66 -4.48
C TRP A 201 -23.06 -6.66 -4.64
N HIS A 202 -22.35 -6.20 -3.62
CA HIS A 202 -20.88 -6.14 -3.60
C HIS A 202 -20.34 -6.47 -2.20
N LEU A 203 -19.02 -6.58 -2.09
CA LEU A 203 -18.36 -6.73 -0.80
C LEU A 203 -18.49 -5.43 0.02
N PRO A 204 -18.71 -5.51 1.34
CA PRO A 204 -18.68 -4.34 2.20
C PRO A 204 -17.30 -3.68 2.18
N GLY A 205 -17.26 -2.36 2.13
CA GLY A 205 -16.03 -1.60 2.11
C GLY A 205 -16.10 -0.34 1.25
N GLY A 206 -15.02 0.45 1.29
CA GLY A 206 -15.05 1.77 0.70
C GLY A 206 -13.68 2.40 0.54
N GLY A 207 -13.70 3.72 0.33
CA GLY A 207 -12.50 4.48 0.01
C GLY A 207 -11.71 4.71 1.28
N THR A 208 -10.39 4.82 1.17
CA THR A 208 -9.60 5.25 2.32
C THR A 208 -9.46 6.75 2.33
N ASP A 209 -9.37 7.34 3.51
CA ASP A 209 -9.10 8.75 3.69
C ASP A 209 -7.61 9.06 3.61
N TYR A 210 -7.28 10.34 3.49
CA TYR A 210 -5.90 10.81 3.49
C TYR A 210 -5.28 10.63 4.89
N GLY A 211 -4.10 10.03 4.95
CA GLY A 211 -3.42 9.59 6.16
C GLY A 211 -3.92 8.24 6.72
N GLU A 212 -5.03 7.70 6.22
CA GLU A 212 -5.65 6.49 6.76
C GLU A 212 -4.92 5.22 6.29
N GLN A 213 -4.68 4.28 7.21
CA GLN A 213 -4.19 2.95 6.83
C GLN A 213 -5.31 2.15 6.13
N PRO A 214 -5.03 1.43 5.04
CA PRO A 214 -6.05 0.67 4.31
C PRO A 214 -6.82 -0.33 5.17
N GLY A 215 -6.14 -0.97 6.11
CA GLY A 215 -6.79 -1.87 7.06
C GLY A 215 -7.74 -1.15 8.03
N ALA A 216 -7.39 0.05 8.49
CA ALA A 216 -8.26 0.85 9.34
C ALA A 216 -9.49 1.32 8.58
N ALA A 217 -9.29 1.80 7.34
CA ALA A 217 -10.37 2.18 6.43
C ALA A 217 -11.36 1.02 6.25
N LEU A 218 -10.86 -0.19 6.00
CA LEU A 218 -11.71 -1.36 5.83
C LEU A 218 -12.58 -1.66 7.06
N ILE A 219 -12.01 -1.55 8.26
CA ILE A 219 -12.76 -1.79 9.50
C ILE A 219 -13.81 -0.69 9.73
N ARG A 220 -13.46 0.58 9.46
CA ARG A 220 -14.39 1.72 9.53
C ARG A 220 -15.57 1.50 8.58
N GLU A 221 -15.30 1.26 7.31
CA GLU A 221 -16.32 1.06 6.26
C GLU A 221 -17.20 -0.17 6.53
N LEU A 222 -16.61 -1.27 7.04
CA LEU A 222 -17.40 -2.44 7.43
C LEU A 222 -18.43 -2.10 8.53
N VAL A 223 -18.04 -1.30 9.52
CA VAL A 223 -18.95 -0.84 10.58
C VAL A 223 -20.00 0.10 10.01
N GLU A 224 -19.60 1.06 9.17
CA GLU A 224 -20.50 2.06 8.58
C GLU A 224 -21.57 1.42 7.69
N GLU A 225 -21.19 0.49 6.81
CA GLU A 225 -22.12 -0.11 5.85
C GLU A 225 -22.97 -1.25 6.44
N THR A 226 -22.48 -1.93 7.48
CA THR A 226 -23.11 -3.19 7.95
C THR A 226 -23.43 -3.21 9.44
N GLY A 227 -22.91 -2.26 10.22
CA GLY A 227 -22.95 -2.27 11.69
C GLY A 227 -22.11 -3.37 12.33
N GLN A 228 -21.34 -4.14 11.56
CA GLN A 228 -20.55 -5.26 12.08
C GLN A 228 -19.14 -4.82 12.44
N THR A 229 -18.66 -5.27 13.59
CA THR A 229 -17.24 -5.19 13.94
C THR A 229 -16.50 -6.44 13.49
N GLY A 230 -15.22 -6.28 13.16
CA GLY A 230 -14.38 -7.38 12.70
C GLY A 230 -12.91 -7.15 13.04
N ARG A 231 -12.12 -8.20 12.85
CA ARG A 231 -10.65 -8.12 12.88
C ARG A 231 -10.13 -8.60 11.53
N LEU A 232 -9.18 -7.87 10.97
CA LEU A 232 -8.44 -8.33 9.79
C LEU A 232 -7.68 -9.61 10.13
N VAL A 233 -7.85 -10.63 9.30
CA VAL A 233 -7.17 -11.93 9.47
C VAL A 233 -6.17 -12.18 8.37
N GLU A 234 -6.50 -11.84 7.15
CA GLU A 234 -5.66 -12.08 5.99
C GLU A 234 -5.89 -11.00 4.93
N LEU A 235 -4.81 -10.66 4.24
CA LEU A 235 -4.88 -9.87 3.01
C LEU A 235 -5.08 -10.83 1.84
N LEU A 236 -6.23 -10.71 1.16
CA LEU A 236 -6.50 -11.51 -0.02
C LEU A 236 -5.82 -10.86 -1.23
N GLY A 237 -4.65 -11.39 -1.60
CA GLY A 237 -4.04 -11.14 -2.90
C GLY A 237 -4.53 -12.15 -3.95
N TRP A 238 -4.47 -11.80 -5.23
CA TRP A 238 -4.61 -12.80 -6.29
C TRP A 238 -3.30 -13.61 -6.40
N PRO A 239 -3.31 -14.94 -6.18
CA PRO A 239 -2.13 -15.75 -6.42
C PRO A 239 -1.87 -15.83 -7.94
N VAL A 240 -0.69 -15.42 -8.38
CA VAL A 240 -0.30 -15.47 -9.82
C VAL A 240 -0.08 -16.92 -10.29
N THR A 241 -0.01 -17.91 -9.38
CA THR A 241 0.03 -19.35 -9.73
C THR A 241 -0.78 -20.21 -8.76
N GLY A 242 -1.51 -21.20 -9.31
CA GLY A 242 -2.56 -21.99 -8.65
C GLY A 242 -2.12 -22.96 -7.55
N THR A 243 -1.51 -22.46 -6.48
CA THR A 243 -1.36 -23.22 -5.24
C THR A 243 -2.32 -22.63 -4.21
N PRO A 244 -3.33 -23.37 -3.74
CA PRO A 244 -4.20 -22.88 -2.68
C PRO A 244 -3.38 -22.74 -1.39
N PRO A 245 -3.57 -21.67 -0.59
CA PRO A 245 -2.95 -21.59 0.72
C PRO A 245 -3.42 -22.79 1.56
N HIS A 246 -2.46 -23.56 2.07
CA HIS A 246 -2.73 -24.61 3.05
C HIS A 246 -3.38 -23.96 4.28
N SER A 247 -4.61 -24.38 4.58
CA SER A 247 -5.41 -24.06 5.78
C SER A 247 -5.70 -22.57 6.04
N ALA A 248 -6.91 -22.15 5.68
CA ALA A 248 -7.47 -20.85 6.02
C ALA A 248 -7.64 -20.66 7.55
N PRO A 249 -7.17 -19.54 8.14
CA PRO A 249 -7.55 -19.16 9.49
C PRO A 249 -8.83 -18.29 9.48
N ARG A 250 -9.72 -18.53 10.46
CA ARG A 250 -10.99 -17.82 10.69
C ARG A 250 -10.80 -16.47 11.37
N VAL A 251 -11.63 -15.49 11.01
CA VAL A 251 -12.00 -14.38 11.90
C VAL A 251 -13.06 -14.90 12.88
N THR A 252 -12.78 -14.88 14.18
CA THR A 252 -13.78 -15.15 15.22
C THR A 252 -14.37 -13.83 15.73
N ARG A 253 -15.71 -13.78 15.85
CA ARG A 253 -16.43 -12.70 16.53
C ARG A 253 -16.04 -12.66 18.02
N SER A 254 -15.82 -11.47 18.56
CA SER A 254 -16.00 -11.22 19.99
C SER A 254 -17.35 -10.52 20.19
N THR A 255 -18.35 -11.23 20.70
CA THR A 255 -19.62 -10.62 21.13
C THR A 255 -19.40 -9.93 22.47
N GLY A 256 -19.09 -8.64 22.44
CA GLY A 256 -19.20 -7.78 23.62
C GLY A 256 -20.62 -7.22 23.68
N THR A 257 -21.43 -7.71 24.61
CA THR A 257 -22.74 -7.14 24.94
C THR A 257 -22.52 -5.81 25.65
N VAL A 258 -22.94 -4.70 25.04
CA VAL A 258 -23.03 -3.41 25.74
C VAL A 258 -24.33 -3.42 26.54
N SER A 259 -24.23 -3.63 27.85
CA SER A 259 -25.33 -3.38 28.79
C SER A 259 -25.46 -1.87 28.98
N GLY A 260 -26.53 -1.28 28.45
CA GLY A 260 -26.91 0.10 28.77
C GLY A 260 -27.38 0.23 30.23
N PRO A 261 -27.24 1.40 30.86
CA PRO A 261 -27.69 1.60 32.23
C PRO A 261 -29.22 1.58 32.28
N SER A 262 -29.76 0.71 33.14
CA SER A 262 -31.17 0.70 33.53
C SER A 262 -31.50 1.97 34.31
N THR A 263 -32.41 2.79 33.79
CA THR A 263 -33.08 3.85 34.55
C THR A 263 -33.94 3.22 35.65
N GLY A 264 -33.61 3.52 36.89
CA GLY A 264 -34.45 3.34 38.08
C GLY A 264 -34.41 4.62 38.90
#